data_AF-A0A957CX02-F1
#
_entry.id   AF-A0A957CX02-F1
#
_cell.length_a   1.000
_cell.length_b   1.000
_cell.length_c   1.000
_cell.angle_alpha   90.00
_cell.angle_beta   90.00
_cell.angle_gamma   90.00
#
_symmetry.space_group_name_H-M   'P 1'
#
loop_
_entity.id
_entity.type
_entity.pdbx_description
1 polymer ?
#
loop_
_entity_poly.entity_id
_entity_poly.type
_entity_poly.pdbx_seq_one_letter_code
_entity_poly.pdbx_strand_id
1 'polypeptide(L)'
;MKPGPASAKQILIGTIRVDAEPKAAEEWLTEISLEQGWFSSESEAYEAAEKWRGRFIDSLRRELSEFNEIGRFIPFDFNSSSDYLIQGCAFIEPRDSDEVKSAKLRQAQYYDYTNALTDLSPKEFEALCGGLLQLFGVEDPQVTSYSADEGIDFFGRLNLDQFMFTEDTYSNIQNQLSVWMIGQAKHYIKVQSSTFEIRELVGSVELAKGGAYGALKAKYEGLRIKVCDPVFYLFFTTGRISLNSWRVISKSGVIAMDGDMVATFLAQRAIGVDDDGTFQLAAFKDWVAKYVT
;
A
#
# COMPACT_ATOMS: atom_id res chain seq x y z
N MET A 1 7.85 25.42 10.00
CA MET A 1 8.86 24.77 9.11
C MET A 1 9.65 25.88 8.43
N LYS A 2 10.95 25.74 8.16
CA LYS A 2 11.70 26.80 7.46
C LYS A 2 11.22 26.90 6.00
N PRO A 3 10.95 28.10 5.44
CA PRO A 3 10.60 28.23 4.02
C PRO A 3 11.66 27.60 3.11
N GLY A 4 11.23 27.01 1.99
CA GLY A 4 12.15 26.44 1.01
C GLY A 4 11.62 25.21 0.28
N PRO A 5 12.41 24.65 -0.67
CA PRO A 5 11.98 23.58 -1.55
C PRO A 5 11.60 22.29 -0.82
N ALA A 6 12.27 21.96 0.29
CA ALA A 6 11.95 20.78 1.09
C ALA A 6 10.57 20.89 1.76
N SER A 7 10.23 22.08 2.28
CA SER A 7 8.93 22.35 2.89
C SER A 7 7.84 22.37 1.83
N ALA A 8 8.10 23.00 0.68
CA ALA A 8 7.17 23.03 -0.44
C ALA A 8 6.86 21.62 -0.95
N LYS A 9 7.86 20.72 -0.98
CA LYS A 9 7.65 19.32 -1.38
C LYS A 9 6.65 18.63 -0.48
N GLN A 10 6.82 18.76 0.84
CA GLN A 10 5.93 18.14 1.82
C GLN A 10 4.50 18.68 1.71
N ILE A 11 4.37 19.99 1.45
CA ILE A 11 3.07 20.62 1.23
C ILE A 11 2.43 20.13 -0.06
N LEU A 12 3.16 20.12 -1.18
CA LEU A 12 2.67 19.61 -2.46
C LEU A 12 2.16 18.18 -2.31
N ILE A 13 2.97 17.28 -1.76
CA ILE A 13 2.57 15.87 -1.56
C ILE A 13 1.32 15.77 -0.66
N GLY A 14 1.17 16.66 0.33
CA GLY A 14 0.01 16.65 1.21
C GLY A 14 -1.27 17.27 0.63
N THR A 15 -1.18 18.01 -0.48
CA THR A 15 -2.27 18.88 -0.96
C THR A 15 -2.63 18.69 -2.43
N ILE A 16 -1.72 18.17 -3.27
CA ILE A 16 -1.99 17.93 -4.67
C ILE A 16 -3.12 16.90 -4.82
N ARG A 17 -4.13 17.25 -5.62
CA ARG A 17 -5.17 16.30 -5.99
C ARG A 17 -4.59 15.26 -6.93
N VAL A 18 -5.02 14.01 -6.76
CA VAL A 18 -4.57 12.90 -7.62
C VAL A 18 -4.93 13.11 -9.09
N ASP A 19 -5.93 13.93 -9.41
CA ASP A 19 -6.37 14.27 -10.76
C ASP A 19 -5.95 15.68 -11.20
N ALA A 20 -5.04 16.34 -10.47
CA ALA A 20 -4.60 17.70 -10.77
C ALA A 20 -3.98 17.80 -12.17
N GLU A 21 -4.37 18.84 -12.91
CA GLU A 21 -3.81 19.16 -14.23
C GLU A 21 -2.30 19.46 -14.14
N PRO A 22 -1.54 19.26 -15.24
CA PRO A 22 -0.11 19.55 -15.28
C PRO A 22 0.14 21.03 -15.06
N LYS A 23 1.01 21.32 -14.09
CA LYS A 23 1.41 22.69 -13.72
C LYS A 23 2.92 22.78 -13.56
N ALA A 24 3.51 23.90 -13.96
CA ALA A 24 4.95 24.10 -13.87
C ALA A 24 5.43 24.11 -12.42
N ALA A 25 6.64 23.63 -12.17
CA ALA A 25 7.23 23.60 -10.84
C ALA A 25 7.31 25.00 -10.19
N GLU A 26 7.57 26.04 -10.98
CA GLU A 26 7.59 27.44 -10.53
C GLU A 26 6.22 27.91 -10.08
N GLU A 27 5.16 27.53 -10.79
CA GLU A 27 3.78 27.87 -10.44
C GLU A 27 3.38 27.19 -9.12
N TRP A 28 3.66 25.89 -8.98
CA TRP A 28 3.45 25.18 -7.71
C TRP A 28 4.19 25.82 -6.54
N LEU A 29 5.47 26.17 -6.74
CA LEU A 29 6.29 26.80 -5.71
C LEU A 29 5.78 28.20 -5.35
N THR A 30 5.32 28.97 -6.34
CA THR A 30 4.78 30.33 -6.14
C THR A 30 3.49 30.26 -5.33
N GLU A 31 2.54 29.41 -5.74
CA GLU A 31 1.26 29.22 -5.04
C GLU A 31 1.47 28.77 -3.59
N ILE A 32 2.27 27.71 -3.38
CA ILE A 32 2.57 27.22 -2.04
C ILE A 32 3.22 28.32 -1.19
N SER A 33 4.16 29.08 -1.75
CA SER A 33 4.86 30.10 -0.97
C SER A 33 3.95 31.26 -0.56
N LEU A 34 3.00 31.64 -1.41
CA LEU A 34 2.00 32.67 -1.11
C LEU A 34 0.98 32.16 -0.08
N GLU A 35 0.44 30.96 -0.26
CA GLU A 35 -0.54 30.35 0.67
C GLU A 35 0.05 30.16 2.08
N GLN A 36 1.34 29.83 2.17
CA GLN A 36 2.03 29.68 3.45
C GLN A 36 2.55 31.01 4.03
N GLY A 37 2.35 32.14 3.35
CA GLY A 37 2.82 33.46 3.79
C GLY A 37 4.34 33.59 3.87
N TRP A 38 5.09 32.86 3.03
CA TRP A 38 6.56 32.96 2.99
C TRP A 38 7.05 34.23 2.30
N PHE A 39 6.24 34.77 1.38
CA PHE A 39 6.48 36.03 0.68
C PHE A 39 5.20 36.87 0.68
N SER A 40 5.36 38.20 0.56
CA SER A 40 4.23 39.13 0.64
C SER A 40 3.66 39.50 -0.74
N SER A 41 4.38 39.16 -1.81
CA SER A 41 3.98 39.47 -3.18
C SER A 41 4.28 38.30 -4.13
N GLU A 42 3.51 38.22 -5.22
CA GLU A 42 3.69 37.22 -6.27
C GLU A 42 5.06 37.32 -6.94
N SER A 43 5.57 38.54 -7.18
CA SER A 43 6.89 38.74 -7.79
C SER A 43 8.02 38.18 -6.91
N GLU A 44 7.97 38.40 -5.60
CA GLU A 44 8.97 37.83 -4.67
C GLU A 44 8.88 36.30 -4.61
N ALA A 45 7.65 35.78 -4.58
CA ALA A 45 7.40 34.33 -4.56
C ALA A 45 7.91 33.65 -5.84
N TYR A 46 7.67 34.26 -7.01
CA TYR A 46 8.12 33.74 -8.29
C TYR A 46 9.65 33.78 -8.42
N GLU A 47 10.31 34.89 -8.03
CA GLU A 47 11.77 34.98 -8.04
C GLU A 47 12.41 33.91 -7.11
N ALA A 48 11.78 33.65 -5.96
CA ALA A 48 12.21 32.56 -5.09
C ALA A 48 11.95 31.18 -5.69
N ALA A 49 10.81 30.98 -6.35
CA ALA A 49 10.44 29.75 -7.04
C ALA A 49 11.46 29.39 -8.12
N GLU A 50 11.87 30.34 -8.96
CA GLU A 50 12.91 30.14 -9.98
C GLU A 50 14.23 29.64 -9.35
N LYS A 51 14.63 30.24 -8.23
CA LYS A 51 15.85 29.84 -7.48
C LYS A 51 15.71 28.48 -6.81
N TRP A 52 14.50 28.03 -6.50
CA TRP A 52 14.23 26.77 -5.80
C TRP A 52 13.90 25.60 -6.72
N ARG A 53 13.47 25.88 -7.96
CA ARG A 53 12.97 24.91 -8.94
C ARG A 53 13.82 23.65 -9.07
N GLY A 54 15.10 23.79 -9.37
CA GLY A 54 15.98 22.64 -9.61
C GLY A 54 16.02 21.68 -8.41
N ARG A 55 16.24 22.22 -7.20
CA ARG A 55 16.27 21.42 -5.97
C ARG A 55 14.91 20.80 -5.63
N PHE A 56 13.82 21.48 -5.97
CA PHE A 56 12.47 20.98 -5.77
C PHE A 56 12.18 19.78 -6.67
N ILE A 57 12.42 19.91 -7.99
CA ILE A 57 12.25 18.83 -8.97
C ILE A 57 13.14 17.63 -8.62
N ASP A 58 14.43 17.84 -8.36
CA ASP A 58 15.36 16.76 -8.00
C ASP A 58 14.90 16.00 -6.76
N SER A 59 14.36 16.71 -5.76
CA SER A 59 13.84 16.07 -4.56
C SER A 59 12.52 15.32 -4.81
N LEU A 60 11.65 15.82 -5.68
CA LEU A 60 10.40 15.12 -6.05
C LEU A 60 10.69 13.86 -6.84
N ARG A 61 11.63 13.90 -7.80
CA ARG A 61 12.05 12.71 -8.57
C ARG A 61 12.64 11.63 -7.69
N ARG A 62 13.47 12.03 -6.71
CA ARG A 62 14.02 11.09 -5.74
C ARG A 62 12.92 10.43 -4.91
N GLU A 63 11.97 11.22 -4.41
CA GLU A 63 10.83 10.71 -3.66
C GLU A 63 9.98 9.74 -4.51
N LEU A 64 9.68 10.11 -5.76
CA LEU A 64 8.94 9.27 -6.71
C LEU A 64 9.66 7.94 -6.97
N SER A 65 10.97 7.98 -7.20
CA SER A 65 11.77 6.77 -7.39
C SER A 65 11.77 5.88 -6.14
N GLU A 66 11.96 6.47 -4.94
CA GLU A 66 11.96 5.74 -3.68
C GLU A 66 10.59 5.09 -3.42
N PHE A 67 9.49 5.78 -3.75
CA PHE A 67 8.14 5.26 -3.57
C PHE A 67 7.81 4.16 -4.59
N ASN A 68 8.21 4.32 -5.85
CA ASN A 68 8.00 3.32 -6.89
C ASN A 68 8.76 2.02 -6.60
N GLU A 69 9.99 2.10 -6.06
CA GLU A 69 10.79 0.91 -5.72
C GLU A 69 10.09 0.00 -4.71
N ILE A 70 9.35 0.59 -3.77
CA ILE A 70 8.65 -0.12 -2.68
C ILE A 70 7.14 -0.23 -2.90
N GLY A 71 6.62 0.28 -4.02
CA GLY A 71 5.19 0.26 -4.36
C GLY A 71 4.31 1.15 -3.47
N ARG A 72 4.84 2.24 -2.91
CA ARG A 72 4.08 3.19 -2.09
C ARG A 72 3.31 4.19 -2.95
N PHE A 73 2.13 4.57 -2.46
CA PHE A 73 1.30 5.57 -3.11
C PHE A 73 1.96 6.95 -3.09
N ILE A 74 1.95 7.60 -4.25
CA ILE A 74 2.41 8.97 -4.43
C ILE A 74 1.34 9.75 -5.19
N PRO A 75 0.90 10.93 -4.69
CA PRO A 75 -0.26 11.63 -5.26
C PRO A 75 0.07 12.47 -6.50
N PHE A 76 1.34 12.53 -6.90
CA PHE A 76 1.80 13.30 -8.05
C PHE A 76 2.61 12.42 -9.00
N ASP A 77 2.73 12.88 -10.24
CA ASP A 77 3.65 12.36 -11.24
C ASP A 77 4.23 13.51 -12.08
N PHE A 78 5.24 13.23 -12.90
CA PHE A 78 5.75 14.15 -13.90
C PHE A 78 5.05 13.91 -15.24
N ASN A 79 4.71 14.99 -15.94
CA ASN A 79 4.04 14.88 -17.23
C ASN A 79 4.91 14.14 -18.26
N SER A 80 4.29 13.27 -19.07
CA SER A 80 5.00 12.46 -20.06
C SER A 80 5.74 13.27 -21.14
N SER A 81 5.27 14.49 -21.42
CA SER A 81 5.77 15.35 -22.48
C SER A 81 6.71 16.46 -21.99
N SER A 82 6.80 16.71 -20.69
CA SER A 82 7.61 17.78 -20.13
C SER A 82 8.01 17.49 -18.70
N ASP A 83 9.32 17.42 -18.47
CA ASP A 83 9.93 16.91 -17.25
C ASP A 83 9.92 17.92 -16.07
N TYR A 84 9.41 19.12 -16.32
CA TYR A 84 9.22 20.22 -15.36
C TYR A 84 7.75 20.47 -15.01
N LEU A 85 6.81 19.81 -15.70
CA LEU A 85 5.39 19.86 -15.37
C LEU A 85 5.06 18.73 -14.38
N ILE A 86 4.43 19.11 -13.27
CA ILE A 86 3.99 18.21 -12.21
C ILE A 86 2.48 18.14 -12.27
N GLN A 87 1.93 16.93 -12.26
CA GLN A 87 0.50 16.63 -12.35
C GLN A 87 0.10 15.67 -11.23
N GLY A 88 -1.20 15.46 -11.04
CA GLY A 88 -1.71 14.40 -10.18
C GLY A 88 -1.41 13.01 -10.78
N CYS A 89 -1.15 12.01 -9.94
CA CYS A 89 -0.80 10.65 -10.40
C CYS A 89 -1.90 9.93 -11.22
N ALA A 90 -3.14 10.39 -11.10
CA ALA A 90 -4.33 9.90 -11.80
C ALA A 90 -4.81 10.88 -12.90
N PHE A 91 -4.06 11.94 -13.23
CA PHE A 91 -4.41 12.83 -14.33
C PHE A 91 -4.34 12.10 -15.68
N ILE A 92 -5.45 12.06 -16.41
CA ILE A 92 -5.55 11.40 -17.72
C ILE A 92 -4.95 12.29 -18.80
N GLU A 93 -3.86 11.84 -19.41
CA GLU A 93 -3.23 12.57 -20.51
C GLU A 93 -3.92 12.30 -21.85
N PRO A 94 -3.90 13.26 -22.81
CA PRO A 94 -4.58 13.09 -24.09
C PRO A 94 -4.14 11.87 -24.92
N ARG A 95 -2.92 11.37 -24.69
CA ARG A 95 -2.31 10.24 -25.41
C ARG A 95 -2.30 8.93 -24.62
N ASP A 96 -2.92 8.90 -23.45
CA ASP A 96 -3.01 7.66 -22.67
C ASP A 96 -3.79 6.60 -23.45
N SER A 97 -3.30 5.36 -23.39
CA SER A 97 -4.06 4.20 -23.88
C SER A 97 -5.30 3.97 -23.01
N ASP A 98 -6.29 3.24 -23.53
CA ASP A 98 -7.51 2.96 -22.77
C ASP A 98 -7.23 2.14 -21.50
N GLU A 99 -6.18 1.30 -21.52
CA GLU A 99 -5.68 0.59 -20.35
C GLU A 99 -5.15 1.55 -19.27
N VAL A 100 -4.30 2.50 -19.67
CA VAL A 100 -3.74 3.51 -18.75
C VAL A 100 -4.83 4.43 -18.22
N LYS A 101 -5.77 4.87 -19.06
CA LYS A 101 -6.94 5.65 -18.63
C LYS A 101 -7.74 4.90 -17.58
N SER A 102 -8.03 3.62 -17.83
CA SER A 102 -8.77 2.79 -16.88
C SER A 102 -8.03 2.63 -15.55
N ALA A 103 -6.70 2.45 -15.59
CA ALA A 103 -5.88 2.39 -14.38
C ALA A 103 -5.88 3.71 -13.59
N LYS A 104 -5.78 4.85 -14.28
CA LYS A 104 -5.85 6.18 -13.67
C LYS A 104 -7.22 6.48 -13.07
N LEU A 105 -8.31 6.12 -13.76
CA LEU A 105 -9.68 6.24 -13.24
C LEU A 105 -9.85 5.44 -11.94
N ARG A 106 -9.31 4.21 -11.89
CA ARG A 106 -9.29 3.42 -10.66
C ARG A 106 -8.46 4.09 -9.56
N GLN A 107 -7.27 4.58 -9.90
CA GLN A 107 -6.38 5.28 -8.95
C GLN A 107 -7.02 6.57 -8.41
N ALA A 108 -7.87 7.26 -9.17
CA ALA A 108 -8.57 8.46 -8.73
C ALA A 108 -9.51 8.20 -7.54
N GLN A 109 -9.99 6.97 -7.36
CA GLN A 109 -10.82 6.54 -6.23
C GLN A 109 -10.01 6.33 -4.93
N TYR A 110 -8.70 6.60 -4.94
CA TYR A 110 -7.79 6.38 -3.81
C TYR A 110 -8.35 6.86 -2.46
N TYR A 111 -8.87 8.09 -2.41
CA TYR A 111 -9.37 8.67 -1.15
C TYR A 111 -10.61 7.96 -0.62
N ASP A 112 -11.47 7.43 -1.50
CA ASP A 112 -12.64 6.65 -1.10
C ASP A 112 -12.22 5.35 -0.41
N TYR A 113 -11.19 4.68 -0.93
CA TYR A 113 -10.61 3.51 -0.27
C TYR A 113 -9.92 3.88 1.06
N THR A 114 -9.14 4.96 1.12
CA THR A 114 -8.50 5.39 2.38
C THR A 114 -9.54 5.69 3.47
N ASN A 115 -10.64 6.36 3.11
CA ASN A 115 -11.74 6.62 4.01
C ASN A 115 -12.41 5.32 4.46
N ALA A 116 -12.74 4.43 3.52
CA ALA A 116 -13.36 3.15 3.82
C ALA A 116 -12.49 2.28 4.75
N LEU A 117 -11.17 2.26 4.56
CA LEU A 117 -10.23 1.54 5.42
C LEU A 117 -10.18 2.10 6.85
N THR A 118 -10.31 3.43 6.99
CA THR A 118 -10.29 4.09 8.31
C THR A 118 -11.55 3.78 9.13
N ASP A 119 -12.65 3.50 8.44
CA ASP A 119 -13.96 3.19 9.04
C ASP A 119 -14.12 1.70 9.41
N LEU A 120 -13.16 0.84 9.05
CA LEU A 120 -13.20 -0.57 9.42
C LEU A 120 -12.95 -0.76 10.92
N SER A 121 -13.64 -1.72 11.52
CA SER A 121 -13.23 -2.28 12.80
C SER A 121 -11.97 -3.14 12.65
N PRO A 122 -11.21 -3.40 13.74
CA PRO A 122 -10.07 -4.31 13.70
C PRO A 122 -10.41 -5.68 13.09
N LYS A 123 -11.57 -6.25 13.45
CA LYS A 123 -12.05 -7.53 12.91
C LYS A 123 -12.32 -7.46 11.39
N GLU A 124 -12.93 -6.39 10.91
CA GLU A 124 -13.15 -6.21 9.48
C GLU A 124 -11.84 -6.00 8.71
N PHE A 125 -10.84 -5.37 9.33
CA PHE A 125 -9.53 -5.23 8.71
C PHE A 125 -8.76 -6.55 8.63
N GLU A 126 -8.85 -7.41 9.65
CA GLU A 126 -8.33 -8.78 9.60
C GLU A 126 -9.00 -9.59 8.47
N ALA A 127 -10.33 -9.50 8.36
CA ALA A 127 -11.08 -10.12 7.26
C ALA A 127 -10.63 -9.59 5.88
N LEU A 128 -10.43 -8.26 5.76
CA LEU A 128 -9.87 -7.65 4.55
C LEU A 128 -8.50 -8.22 4.21
N CYS A 129 -7.62 -8.47 5.20
CA CYS A 129 -6.31 -9.08 4.98
C CYS A 129 -6.42 -10.52 4.46
N GLY A 130 -7.43 -11.28 4.89
CA GLY A 130 -7.78 -12.57 4.27
C GLY A 130 -8.16 -12.42 2.79
N GLY A 131 -8.95 -11.40 2.46
CA GLY A 131 -9.26 -11.05 1.07
C GLY A 131 -8.02 -10.64 0.26
N LEU A 132 -7.09 -9.88 0.84
CA LEU A 132 -5.81 -9.54 0.21
C LEU A 132 -4.98 -10.78 -0.13
N LEU A 133 -4.94 -11.79 0.76
CA LEU A 133 -4.29 -13.06 0.45
C LEU A 133 -4.89 -13.72 -0.80
N GLN A 134 -6.22 -13.72 -0.92
CA GLN A 134 -6.87 -14.26 -2.12
C GLN A 134 -6.48 -13.47 -3.38
N LEU A 135 -6.38 -12.15 -3.29
CA LEU A 135 -5.93 -11.29 -4.40
C LEU A 135 -4.45 -11.49 -4.74
N PHE A 136 -3.64 -12.06 -3.85
CA PHE A 136 -2.28 -12.53 -4.13
C PHE A 136 -2.25 -13.94 -4.76
N GLY A 137 -3.39 -14.61 -4.89
CA GLY A 137 -3.50 -15.96 -5.47
C GLY A 137 -3.50 -17.10 -4.46
N VAL A 138 -3.69 -16.80 -3.17
CA VAL A 138 -3.92 -17.84 -2.15
C VAL A 138 -5.32 -18.42 -2.33
N GLU A 139 -5.42 -19.73 -2.53
CA GLU A 139 -6.70 -20.40 -2.83
C GLU A 139 -7.66 -20.42 -1.63
N ASP A 140 -7.15 -20.73 -0.43
CA ASP A 140 -7.93 -20.89 0.80
C ASP A 140 -7.31 -20.05 1.94
N PRO A 141 -7.47 -18.72 1.90
CA PRO A 141 -6.94 -17.85 2.95
C PRO A 141 -7.72 -18.06 4.25
N GLN A 142 -6.98 -18.12 5.35
CA GLN A 142 -7.52 -18.32 6.69
C GLN A 142 -7.30 -17.06 7.52
N VAL A 143 -8.34 -16.62 8.24
CA VAL A 143 -8.28 -15.52 9.21
C VAL A 143 -8.45 -16.11 10.60
N THR A 144 -7.54 -15.78 11.52
CA THR A 144 -7.54 -16.34 12.87
C THR A 144 -8.58 -15.64 13.75
N SER A 145 -8.99 -16.29 14.83
CA SER A 145 -9.96 -15.72 15.77
C SER A 145 -9.30 -14.80 16.80
N TYR A 146 -9.84 -13.59 16.98
CA TYR A 146 -9.38 -12.53 17.89
C TYR A 146 -9.08 -12.95 19.35
N SER A 147 -9.72 -14.00 19.87
CA SER A 147 -9.50 -14.41 21.28
C SER A 147 -8.19 -15.15 21.52
N ALA A 148 -7.43 -15.45 20.46
CA ALA A 148 -6.27 -16.29 20.52
C ALA A 148 -5.35 -16.10 19.29
N ASP A 149 -5.01 -14.90 18.92
CA ASP A 149 -4.01 -14.60 17.88
C ASP A 149 -2.63 -14.54 18.56
N GLU A 150 -1.82 -15.59 18.42
CA GLU A 150 -0.44 -15.59 18.96
C GLU A 150 0.50 -14.73 18.08
N GLY A 151 0.03 -13.56 17.63
CA GLY A 151 0.70 -12.65 16.69
C GLY A 151 0.56 -13.04 15.21
N ILE A 152 -0.34 -13.97 14.87
CA ILE A 152 -0.70 -14.35 13.49
C ILE A 152 -2.19 -14.12 13.32
N ASP A 153 -2.56 -13.23 12.40
CA ASP A 153 -3.93 -12.80 12.19
C ASP A 153 -4.53 -13.41 10.91
N PHE A 154 -3.68 -13.73 9.94
CA PHE A 154 -4.10 -14.39 8.71
C PHE A 154 -2.96 -15.22 8.12
N PHE A 155 -3.31 -16.29 7.41
CA PHE A 155 -2.34 -17.12 6.70
C PHE A 155 -2.96 -17.87 5.52
N GLY A 156 -2.12 -18.37 4.63
CA GLY A 156 -2.52 -19.30 3.59
C GLY A 156 -1.34 -19.73 2.74
N ARG A 157 -1.60 -20.62 1.78
CA ARG A 157 -0.57 -21.19 0.91
C ARG A 157 -0.73 -20.69 -0.51
N LEU A 158 0.32 -20.07 -1.03
CA LEU A 158 0.42 -19.68 -2.43
C LEU A 158 1.05 -20.83 -3.21
N ASN A 159 0.30 -21.45 -4.11
CA ASN A 159 0.85 -22.41 -5.06
C ASN A 159 1.43 -21.62 -6.24
N LEU A 160 2.68 -21.90 -6.62
CA LEU A 160 3.39 -21.17 -7.68
C LEU A 160 3.18 -21.78 -9.06
N ASP A 161 2.59 -22.97 -9.12
CA ASP A 161 2.25 -23.68 -10.35
C ASP A 161 1.34 -22.85 -11.27
N GLN A 162 0.34 -22.18 -10.70
CA GLN A 162 -0.59 -21.31 -11.42
C GLN A 162 0.09 -20.11 -12.12
N PHE A 163 1.30 -19.72 -11.70
CA PHE A 163 2.02 -18.59 -12.29
C PHE A 163 3.17 -19.02 -13.21
N MET A 164 3.77 -20.18 -12.96
CA MET A 164 4.97 -20.63 -13.68
C MET A 164 4.68 -21.67 -14.77
N PHE A 165 3.58 -22.42 -14.66
CA PHE A 165 3.34 -23.62 -15.46
C PHE A 165 1.89 -23.70 -15.96
N THR A 166 1.44 -22.66 -16.67
CA THR A 166 0.05 -22.52 -17.13
C THR A 166 -0.39 -23.50 -18.21
N GLU A 167 0.53 -24.26 -18.81
CA GLU A 167 0.26 -25.15 -19.95
C GLU A 167 0.30 -26.65 -19.58
N ASP A 168 0.68 -27.00 -18.35
CA ASP A 168 0.86 -28.40 -17.96
C ASP A 168 -0.47 -29.05 -17.54
N THR A 169 -0.79 -30.18 -18.17
CA THR A 169 -2.07 -30.89 -17.96
C THR A 169 -2.06 -31.83 -16.76
N TYR A 170 -0.88 -32.16 -16.21
CA TYR A 170 -0.74 -33.16 -15.16
C TYR A 170 -0.02 -32.61 -13.94
N SER A 171 -0.53 -32.96 -12.75
CA SER A 171 0.13 -32.70 -11.47
C SER A 171 1.56 -33.25 -11.47
N ASN A 172 2.54 -32.37 -11.28
CA ASN A 172 3.95 -32.71 -11.28
C ASN A 172 4.64 -32.14 -10.02
N ILE A 173 5.98 -32.11 -10.00
CA ILE A 173 6.79 -31.50 -8.92
C ILE A 173 6.36 -30.06 -8.56
N GLN A 174 5.66 -29.39 -9.46
CA GLN A 174 5.11 -28.04 -9.34
C GLN A 174 4.16 -27.89 -8.14
N ASN A 175 3.39 -28.93 -7.80
CA ASN A 175 2.49 -28.92 -6.63
C ASN A 175 3.28 -28.87 -5.29
N GLN A 176 4.61 -29.08 -5.34
CA GLN A 176 5.50 -28.90 -4.20
C GLN A 176 6.08 -27.47 -4.12
N LEU A 177 5.97 -26.68 -5.20
CA LEU A 177 6.42 -25.30 -5.29
C LEU A 177 5.34 -24.39 -4.71
N SER A 178 5.38 -24.23 -3.40
CA SER A 178 4.42 -23.41 -2.67
C SER A 178 5.12 -22.58 -1.62
N VAL A 179 4.56 -21.42 -1.31
CA VAL A 179 5.06 -20.53 -0.26
C VAL A 179 3.94 -20.28 0.75
N TRP A 180 4.26 -20.34 2.04
CA TRP A 180 3.34 -19.87 3.07
C TRP A 180 3.33 -18.35 3.10
N MET A 181 2.14 -17.76 3.05
CA MET A 181 1.93 -16.35 3.29
C MET A 181 1.31 -16.22 4.68
N ILE A 182 2.03 -15.60 5.61
CA ILE A 182 1.61 -15.51 7.01
C ILE A 182 1.75 -14.07 7.44
N GLY A 183 0.72 -13.51 8.07
CA GLY A 183 0.77 -12.11 8.42
C GLY A 183 0.02 -11.70 9.67
N GLN A 184 0.28 -10.45 9.99
CA GLN A 184 -0.31 -9.70 11.08
C GLN A 184 -0.98 -8.44 10.51
N ALA A 185 -2.17 -8.15 11.00
CA ALA A 185 -3.00 -7.00 10.67
C ALA A 185 -3.03 -6.04 11.86
N LYS A 186 -2.77 -4.75 11.61
CA LYS A 186 -2.83 -3.71 12.64
C LYS A 186 -3.72 -2.55 12.22
N HIS A 187 -4.85 -2.41 12.91
CA HIS A 187 -5.75 -1.29 12.69
C HIS A 187 -5.28 -0.04 13.46
N TYR A 188 -4.67 0.93 12.77
CA TYR A 188 -4.15 2.16 13.37
C TYR A 188 -4.67 3.40 12.66
N ILE A 189 -5.50 4.18 13.35
CA ILE A 189 -6.05 5.43 12.79
C ILE A 189 -5.04 6.59 12.90
N LYS A 190 -4.21 6.63 13.96
CA LYS A 190 -3.33 7.78 14.26
C LYS A 190 -1.90 7.44 14.70
N VAL A 191 -1.59 6.16 14.87
CA VAL A 191 -0.31 5.71 15.43
C VAL A 191 0.53 5.08 14.34
N GLN A 192 1.84 5.31 14.39
CA GLN A 192 2.76 4.63 13.49
C GLN A 192 3.13 3.25 14.02
N SER A 193 3.14 2.25 13.14
CA SER A 193 3.59 0.91 13.50
C SER A 193 5.06 0.92 13.93
N SER A 194 5.34 0.23 15.02
CA SER A 194 6.66 0.25 15.67
C SER A 194 7.51 -0.95 15.24
N THR A 195 8.83 -0.83 15.40
CA THR A 195 9.74 -1.97 15.13
C THR A 195 9.51 -3.18 16.04
N PHE A 196 8.74 -3.03 17.12
CA PHE A 196 8.40 -4.12 18.03
C PHE A 196 7.45 -5.12 17.35
N GLU A 197 6.42 -4.64 16.66
CA GLU A 197 5.39 -5.47 16.02
C GLU A 197 5.97 -6.33 14.89
N ILE A 198 6.89 -5.77 14.11
CA ILE A 198 7.58 -6.53 13.06
C ILE A 198 8.39 -7.69 13.68
N ARG A 199 9.04 -7.47 14.82
CA ARG A 199 9.80 -8.52 15.52
C ARG A 199 8.87 -9.55 16.16
N GLU A 200 7.73 -9.09 16.67
CA GLU A 200 6.68 -9.94 17.21
C GLU A 200 6.18 -10.92 16.14
N LEU A 201 5.76 -10.42 14.97
CA LEU A 201 5.35 -11.27 13.84
C LEU A 201 6.42 -12.33 13.48
N VAL A 202 7.68 -11.91 13.34
CA VAL A 202 8.77 -12.85 13.03
C VAL A 202 8.90 -13.92 14.11
N GLY A 203 8.88 -13.52 15.39
CA GLY A 203 8.93 -14.46 16.52
C GLY A 203 7.76 -15.44 16.52
N SER A 204 6.54 -14.94 16.29
CA SER A 204 5.31 -15.73 16.22
C SER A 204 5.35 -16.79 15.12
N VAL A 205 5.84 -16.42 13.94
CA VAL A 205 5.98 -17.35 12.81
C VAL A 205 7.07 -18.40 13.08
N GLU A 206 8.21 -18.02 13.66
CA GLU A 206 9.25 -18.99 14.01
C GLU A 206 8.79 -19.98 15.09
N LEU A 207 8.01 -19.53 16.08
CA LEU A 207 7.39 -20.41 17.06
C LEU A 207 6.37 -21.35 16.41
N ALA A 208 5.56 -20.84 15.47
CA ALA A 208 4.59 -21.63 14.72
C ALA A 208 5.27 -22.72 13.87
N LYS A 209 6.42 -22.43 13.26
CA LYS A 209 7.25 -23.42 12.54
C LYS A 209 7.74 -24.55 13.46
N GLY A 210 8.04 -24.22 14.71
CA GLY A 210 8.40 -25.20 15.74
C GLY A 210 7.21 -25.94 16.36
N GLY A 211 5.97 -25.59 15.99
CA GLY A 211 4.76 -26.10 16.65
C GLY A 211 4.64 -25.68 18.12
N ALA A 212 5.36 -24.64 18.53
CA ALA A 212 5.46 -24.18 19.91
C ALA A 212 4.34 -23.15 20.20
N TYR A 213 3.12 -23.65 20.40
CA TYR A 213 1.96 -22.83 20.72
C TYR A 213 1.72 -22.73 22.23
N GLY A 214 1.15 -21.61 22.68
CA GLY A 214 0.75 -21.43 24.08
C GLY A 214 -0.46 -22.29 24.48
N ALA A 215 -1.23 -22.78 23.50
CA ALA A 215 -2.43 -23.58 23.69
C ALA A 215 -2.15 -25.11 23.74
N LEU A 216 -2.93 -25.84 24.54
CA LEU A 216 -2.84 -27.31 24.68
C LEU A 216 -3.28 -28.10 23.43
N LYS A 217 -3.94 -27.45 22.46
CA LYS A 217 -4.37 -28.05 21.18
C LYS A 217 -3.74 -27.29 20.01
N ALA A 218 -3.58 -27.97 18.88
CA ALA A 218 -3.14 -27.36 17.63
C ALA A 218 -4.07 -26.19 17.28
N LYS A 219 -3.55 -24.99 17.46
CA LYS A 219 -4.32 -23.74 17.47
C LYS A 219 -4.78 -23.31 16.07
N TYR A 220 -3.97 -23.63 15.07
CA TYR A 220 -4.22 -23.34 13.67
C TYR A 220 -4.33 -24.67 12.91
N GLU A 221 -5.54 -25.22 12.78
CA GLU A 221 -5.73 -26.57 12.20
C GLU A 221 -5.18 -26.69 10.75
N GLY A 222 -5.13 -25.56 10.02
CA GLY A 222 -4.57 -25.45 8.67
C GLY A 222 -3.10 -25.02 8.57
N LEU A 223 -2.49 -24.46 9.61
CA LEU A 223 -1.12 -23.94 9.53
C LEU A 223 -0.10 -25.03 9.87
N ARG A 224 0.43 -25.69 8.84
CA ARG A 224 1.42 -26.77 8.96
C ARG A 224 2.68 -26.45 8.17
N ILE A 225 3.54 -25.64 8.76
CA ILE A 225 4.79 -25.21 8.15
C ILE A 225 5.86 -26.27 8.41
N LYS A 226 6.44 -26.84 7.35
CA LYS A 226 7.58 -27.76 7.48
C LYS A 226 8.87 -26.96 7.67
N VAL A 227 9.91 -27.64 8.18
CA VAL A 227 11.22 -27.04 8.47
C VAL A 227 11.81 -26.26 7.29
N CYS A 228 11.65 -26.79 6.07
CA CYS A 228 12.19 -26.20 4.85
C CYS A 228 11.12 -25.49 4.00
N ASP A 229 9.89 -25.34 4.49
CA ASP A 229 8.89 -24.60 3.73
C ASP A 229 9.28 -23.12 3.67
N PRO A 230 9.24 -22.49 2.48
CA PRO A 230 9.45 -21.05 2.37
C PRO A 230 8.24 -20.30 2.94
N VAL A 231 8.53 -19.15 3.57
CA VAL A 231 7.52 -18.30 4.22
C VAL A 231 7.73 -16.85 3.82
N PHE A 232 6.66 -16.20 3.35
CA PHE A 232 6.56 -14.76 3.25
C PHE A 232 5.84 -14.21 4.48
N TYR A 233 6.52 -13.31 5.18
CA TYR A 233 6.03 -12.62 6.37
C TYR A 233 5.34 -11.34 5.92
N LEU A 234 4.07 -11.17 6.28
CA LEU A 234 3.23 -10.07 5.81
C LEU A 234 2.82 -9.18 6.99
N PHE A 235 3.02 -7.87 6.85
CA PHE A 235 2.60 -6.90 7.85
C PHE A 235 1.73 -5.82 7.23
N PHE A 236 0.42 -5.86 7.51
CA PHE A 236 -0.55 -4.94 6.94
C PHE A 236 -1.11 -4.03 8.02
N THR A 237 -1.26 -2.74 7.69
CA THR A 237 -1.84 -1.77 8.61
C THR A 237 -2.69 -0.73 7.88
N THR A 238 -3.74 -0.21 8.53
CA THR A 238 -4.50 0.94 8.01
C THR A 238 -3.79 2.27 8.27
N GLY A 239 -2.78 2.27 9.15
CA GLY A 239 -2.00 3.46 9.48
C GLY A 239 -0.78 3.64 8.60
N ARG A 240 0.18 4.45 9.07
CA ARG A 240 1.48 4.65 8.43
C ARG A 240 2.57 3.87 9.14
N ILE A 241 3.49 3.29 8.38
CA ILE A 241 4.68 2.63 8.92
C ILE A 241 5.77 3.67 9.12
N SER A 242 6.42 3.68 10.30
CA SER A 242 7.50 4.63 10.59
C SER A 242 8.73 4.39 9.69
N LEU A 243 9.55 5.42 9.45
CA LEU A 243 10.79 5.27 8.65
C LEU A 243 11.73 4.21 9.24
N ASN A 244 11.82 4.12 10.56
CA ASN A 244 12.65 3.10 11.22
C ASN A 244 12.07 1.70 11.04
N SER A 245 10.75 1.56 11.04
CA SER A 245 10.06 0.30 10.75
C SER A 245 10.28 -0.13 9.30
N TRP A 246 10.19 0.79 8.32
CA TRP A 246 10.52 0.52 6.92
C TRP A 246 11.96 0.04 6.73
N ARG A 247 12.93 0.62 7.46
CA ARG A 247 14.33 0.16 7.44
C ARG A 247 14.52 -1.25 7.99
N VAL A 248 13.66 -1.68 8.93
CA VAL A 248 13.69 -3.05 9.44
C VAL A 248 13.08 -3.99 8.41
N ILE A 249 11.89 -3.64 7.87
CA ILE A 249 11.17 -4.39 6.83
C ILE A 249 12.09 -4.67 5.63
N SER A 250 12.76 -3.64 5.10
CA SER A 250 13.64 -3.79 3.93
C SER A 250 14.87 -4.66 4.19
N LYS A 251 15.33 -4.76 5.44
CA LYS A 251 16.47 -5.60 5.83
C LYS A 251 16.07 -7.01 6.27
N SER A 252 14.83 -7.21 6.71
CA SER A 252 14.35 -8.50 7.20
C SER A 252 13.69 -9.35 6.12
N GLY A 253 13.33 -8.76 4.97
CA GLY A 253 12.57 -9.45 3.93
C GLY A 253 11.09 -9.64 4.27
N VAL A 254 10.60 -8.93 5.29
CA VAL A 254 9.16 -8.83 5.58
C VAL A 254 8.53 -7.99 4.48
N ILE A 255 7.37 -8.40 3.99
CA ILE A 255 6.57 -7.64 3.03
C ILE A 255 5.55 -6.86 3.84
N ALA A 256 5.45 -5.55 3.62
CA ALA A 256 4.53 -4.71 4.38
C ALA A 256 3.71 -3.80 3.47
N MET A 257 2.49 -3.50 3.91
CA MET A 257 1.61 -2.53 3.27
C MET A 257 1.05 -1.60 4.35
N ASP A 258 1.28 -0.30 4.18
CA ASP A 258 0.61 0.74 4.95
C ASP A 258 -0.78 1.06 4.35
N GLY A 259 -1.58 1.90 5.03
CA GLY A 259 -2.95 2.17 4.61
C GLY A 259 -3.05 2.73 3.18
N ASP A 260 -2.09 3.57 2.81
CA ASP A 260 -2.01 4.19 1.49
C ASP A 260 -1.72 3.11 0.39
N MET A 261 -0.85 2.14 0.70
CA MET A 261 -0.58 0.98 -0.17
C MET A 261 -1.78 0.04 -0.29
N VAL A 262 -2.47 -0.25 0.82
CA VAL A 262 -3.67 -1.10 0.81
C VAL A 262 -4.78 -0.44 -0.02
N ALA A 263 -5.03 0.86 0.17
CA ALA A 263 -6.01 1.61 -0.60
C ALA A 263 -5.72 1.56 -2.11
N THR A 264 -4.47 1.82 -2.48
CA THR A 264 -4.04 1.79 -3.89
C THR A 264 -4.18 0.39 -4.50
N PHE A 265 -3.79 -0.64 -3.76
CA PHE A 265 -3.86 -2.02 -4.23
C PHE A 265 -5.31 -2.48 -4.50
N LEU A 266 -6.24 -2.09 -3.63
CA LEU A 266 -7.67 -2.37 -3.76
C LEU A 266 -8.28 -1.58 -4.94
N ALA A 267 -7.94 -0.31 -5.06
CA ALA A 267 -8.38 0.55 -6.15
C ALA A 267 -7.97 -0.03 -7.51
N GLN A 268 -6.70 -0.40 -7.66
CA GLN A 268 -6.18 -0.98 -8.90
C GLN A 268 -6.88 -2.28 -9.32
N ARG A 269 -7.43 -3.02 -8.36
CA ARG A 269 -8.19 -4.27 -8.57
C ARG A 269 -9.70 -4.07 -8.62
N ALA A 270 -10.17 -2.83 -8.58
CA ALA A 270 -11.58 -2.50 -8.67
C ALA A 270 -12.43 -3.21 -7.59
N ILE A 271 -11.92 -3.31 -6.36
CA ILE A 271 -12.64 -3.98 -5.28
C ILE A 271 -13.77 -3.10 -4.78
N GLY A 272 -15.01 -3.60 -4.83
CA GLY A 272 -16.17 -2.84 -4.37
C GLY A 272 -16.54 -1.68 -5.29
N VAL A 273 -16.30 -1.80 -6.60
CA VAL A 273 -16.84 -0.86 -7.59
C VAL A 273 -18.16 -1.36 -8.18
N ASP A 274 -18.95 -0.45 -8.72
CA ASP A 274 -20.12 -0.77 -9.56
C ASP A 274 -19.74 -1.03 -11.03
N ASP A 275 -20.75 -1.26 -11.88
CA ASP A 275 -20.59 -1.50 -13.32
C ASP A 275 -19.96 -0.29 -14.06
N ASP A 276 -20.08 0.92 -13.50
CA ASP A 276 -19.49 2.15 -14.02
C ASP A 276 -18.05 2.36 -13.53
N GLY A 277 -17.53 1.45 -12.69
CA GLY A 277 -16.18 1.53 -12.12
C GLY A 277 -16.03 2.54 -10.98
N THR A 278 -17.14 3.01 -10.40
CA THR A 278 -17.15 3.94 -9.27
C THR A 278 -17.15 3.16 -7.95
N PHE A 279 -16.36 3.61 -6.97
CA PHE A 279 -16.33 2.96 -5.68
C PHE A 279 -17.68 3.01 -4.96
N GLN A 280 -18.12 1.87 -4.43
CA GLN A 280 -19.35 1.70 -3.67
C GLN A 280 -19.04 1.07 -2.31
N LEU A 281 -19.23 1.85 -1.23
CA LEU A 281 -18.95 1.39 0.13
C LEU A 281 -19.71 0.10 0.51
N ALA A 282 -20.95 -0.06 0.04
CA ALA A 282 -21.74 -1.26 0.29
C ALA A 282 -21.11 -2.50 -0.36
N ALA A 283 -20.74 -2.42 -1.66
CA ALA A 283 -20.09 -3.51 -2.36
C ALA A 283 -18.72 -3.86 -1.76
N PHE A 284 -17.97 -2.85 -1.31
CA PHE A 284 -16.73 -3.04 -0.58
C PHE A 284 -16.95 -3.81 0.73
N LYS A 285 -17.92 -3.39 1.56
CA LYS A 285 -18.26 -4.08 2.81
C LYS A 285 -18.75 -5.50 2.58
N ASP A 286 -19.56 -5.73 1.55
CA ASP A 286 -20.02 -7.06 1.16
C ASP A 286 -18.85 -7.95 0.74
N TRP A 287 -17.85 -7.40 0.06
CA TRP A 287 -16.62 -8.12 -0.26
C TRP A 287 -15.82 -8.48 0.99
N VAL A 288 -15.63 -7.56 1.92
CA VAL A 288 -14.93 -7.82 3.21
C VAL A 288 -15.67 -8.87 4.04
N ALA A 289 -17.01 -8.81 4.08
CA ALA A 289 -17.84 -9.71 4.88
C ALA A 289 -17.69 -11.20 4.50
N LYS A 290 -17.24 -11.51 3.28
CA LYS A 290 -16.96 -12.88 2.82
C LYS A 290 -15.86 -13.59 3.62
N TYR A 291 -15.00 -12.83 4.29
CA TYR A 291 -13.84 -13.35 5.03
C TYR A 291 -13.98 -13.19 6.55
N VAL A 292 -15.14 -12.73 7.03
CA VAL A 292 -15.41 -12.63 8.47
C VAL A 292 -15.72 -14.04 8.99
N THR A 293 -14.86 -14.54 9.88
CA THR A 293 -15.05 -15.79 10.61
C THR A 293 -15.91 -15.63 11.87
#